data_AF-A0A2E9LA10-F1
#
_entry.id   AF-A0A2E9LA10-F1
#
_cell.length_a   1.000
_cell.length_b   1.000
_cell.length_c   1.000
_cell.angle_alpha   90.00
_cell.angle_beta   90.00
_cell.angle_gamma   90.00
#
_symmetry.space_group_name_H-M   'P 1'
#
loop_
_entity.id
_entity.type
_entity.pdbx_description
1 polymer ?
#
loop_
_entity_poly.entity_id
_entity_poly.type
_entity_poly.pdbx_seq_one_letter_code
_entity_poly.pdbx_strand_id
1 'polypeptide(L)'
;MKTIELPVIKKEPVRRFVTLQNGDVKPRVPNRSDLVRIHGNNKTEPNVTDTTKGCAGGCHGCYAARSMGVLQGGIEFTKPVTQVVVPEVIQHDISVMVRGNENLDWVRNGTLGDPSYDWGAAVRMADASGRMAVKNVIITKFWELPTEEELQSLALSGAILHFSLIPGYEWAPHIMVGRRKDLNRVQGILSLLLRYDKMTRPRGEKYSTNVCVRICSAKFDTEHPVGFLLNETQDFFFEFAKTNSLRVLETPWKFEGNDPRNPYLSHEDMEPVISYTTGRPGRKKSAGMLLSKEGFDKYKDWDDHVIACDTRCDVCPNQCGTVEKKPVHIIGG
;
A
#
# COMPACT_ATOMS: atom_id res chain seq x y z
N MET A 1 15.38 30.60 -14.45
CA MET A 1 14.36 30.01 -13.55
C MET A 1 15.05 29.57 -12.28
N LYS A 2 14.58 30.01 -11.10
CA LYS A 2 15.04 29.44 -9.82
C LYS A 2 14.55 28.00 -9.76
N THR A 3 15.45 27.05 -9.55
CA THR A 3 15.09 25.64 -9.30
C THR A 3 14.29 25.60 -8.01
N ILE A 4 13.00 25.33 -8.11
CA ILE A 4 12.14 25.11 -6.94
C ILE A 4 12.38 23.66 -6.55
N GLU A 5 13.23 23.45 -5.55
CA GLU A 5 13.39 22.13 -4.96
C GLU A 5 12.04 21.73 -4.33
N LEU A 6 11.50 20.60 -4.75
CA LEU A 6 10.39 19.99 -4.05
C LEU A 6 10.81 19.84 -2.58
N PRO A 7 10.06 20.39 -1.62
CA PRO A 7 10.33 20.13 -0.22
C PRO A 7 10.04 18.65 -0.02
N VAL A 8 11.07 17.81 -0.07
CA VAL A 8 10.97 16.43 0.39
C VAL A 8 10.42 16.54 1.80
N ILE A 9 9.18 16.07 1.99
CA ILE A 9 8.49 16.22 3.26
C ILE A 9 9.38 15.62 4.33
N LYS A 10 9.71 16.44 5.33
CA LYS A 10 10.52 15.99 6.45
C LYS A 10 9.82 14.79 7.10
N LYS A 11 10.54 13.69 7.22
CA LYS A 11 10.07 12.49 7.91
C LYS A 11 9.58 12.85 9.31
N GLU A 12 8.51 12.21 9.75
CA GLU A 12 8.06 12.38 11.13
C GLU A 12 9.19 11.99 12.09
N PRO A 13 9.47 12.79 13.12
CA PRO A 13 10.46 12.42 14.12
C PRO A 13 10.01 11.12 14.80
N VAL A 14 10.96 10.20 14.95
CA VAL A 14 10.74 8.93 15.63
C VAL A 14 10.30 9.19 17.06
N ARG A 15 9.03 8.89 17.36
CA ARG A 15 8.51 8.98 18.72
C ARG A 15 9.11 7.85 19.55
N ARG A 16 10.07 8.16 20.43
CA ARG A 16 10.72 7.18 21.32
C ARG A 16 9.84 6.74 22.49
N PHE A 17 8.73 7.44 22.70
CA PHE A 17 7.82 7.19 23.81
C PHE A 17 6.37 7.12 23.30
N VAL A 18 5.52 6.44 24.07
CA VAL A 18 4.06 6.42 23.92
C VAL A 18 3.43 7.09 25.13
N THR A 19 2.46 7.95 24.90
CA THR A 19 1.58 8.48 25.95
C THR A 19 0.38 7.56 26.10
N LEU A 20 0.22 6.99 27.29
CA LEU A 20 -0.89 6.11 27.64
C LEU A 20 -2.17 6.91 27.90
N GLN A 21 -3.31 6.21 27.97
CA GLN A 21 -4.62 6.85 28.20
C GLN A 21 -4.71 7.57 29.56
N ASN A 22 -3.93 7.15 30.55
CA ASN A 22 -3.82 7.79 31.85
C ASN A 22 -2.82 8.98 31.87
N GLY A 23 -2.24 9.35 30.74
CA GLY A 23 -1.26 10.42 30.62
C GLY A 23 0.20 10.00 30.84
N ASP A 24 0.44 8.76 31.30
CA ASP A 24 1.80 8.28 31.54
C ASP A 24 2.59 8.16 30.24
N VAL A 25 3.90 8.41 30.32
CA VAL A 25 4.82 8.26 29.20
C VAL A 25 5.66 7.01 29.42
N LYS A 26 5.61 6.07 28.48
CA LYS A 26 6.45 4.87 28.50
C LYS A 26 7.37 4.83 27.29
N PRO A 27 8.63 4.35 27.44
CA PRO A 27 9.50 4.12 26.30
C PRO A 27 8.86 3.10 25.37
N ARG A 28 9.10 3.26 24.07
CA ARG A 28 8.69 2.25 23.11
C ARG A 28 9.47 0.96 23.32
N VAL A 29 8.78 -0.17 23.20
CA VAL A 29 9.38 -1.51 23.32
C VAL A 29 9.92 -1.96 21.97
N PRO A 30 11.11 -2.57 21.92
CA PRO A 30 11.60 -3.16 20.67
C PRO A 30 10.63 -4.19 20.12
N ASN A 31 10.52 -4.22 18.80
CA ASN A 31 9.77 -5.25 18.13
C ASN A 31 10.47 -6.60 18.29
N ARG A 32 9.70 -7.68 18.41
CA ARG A 32 10.24 -9.05 18.54
C ARG A 32 10.10 -9.77 17.20
N SER A 33 11.06 -10.64 16.91
CA SER A 33 10.90 -11.61 15.83
C SER A 33 9.97 -12.71 16.33
N ASP A 34 8.99 -13.08 15.53
CA ASP A 34 7.99 -14.10 15.82
C ASP A 34 7.69 -14.89 14.55
N LEU A 35 6.99 -16.01 14.68
CA LEU A 35 6.51 -16.79 13.54
C LEU A 35 5.52 -15.95 12.72
N VAL A 36 5.73 -15.94 11.40
CA VAL A 36 4.77 -15.36 10.46
C VAL A 36 3.52 -16.22 10.47
N ARG A 37 2.37 -15.55 10.63
CA ARG A 37 1.03 -16.15 10.58
C ARG A 37 0.19 -15.37 9.59
N ILE A 38 -0.79 -16.03 9.00
CA ILE A 38 -1.88 -15.34 8.29
C ILE A 38 -3.02 -15.19 9.27
N HIS A 39 -3.52 -13.96 9.41
CA HIS A 39 -4.56 -13.66 10.38
C HIS A 39 -5.57 -12.64 9.84
N GLY A 40 -6.71 -12.57 10.52
CA GLY A 40 -7.65 -11.45 10.39
C GLY A 40 -7.01 -10.14 10.83
N ASN A 41 -7.44 -9.06 10.21
CA ASN A 41 -7.35 -7.76 10.84
C ASN A 41 -8.77 -7.20 10.96
N ASN A 42 -8.95 -6.12 11.73
CA ASN A 42 -10.27 -5.52 11.94
C ASN A 42 -10.86 -4.84 10.68
N LYS A 43 -10.26 -5.02 9.51
CA LYS A 43 -10.54 -4.32 8.24
C LYS A 43 -10.74 -5.27 7.05
N THR A 44 -10.28 -6.52 7.11
CA THR A 44 -10.32 -7.46 5.99
C THR A 44 -10.58 -8.88 6.48
N GLU A 45 -10.94 -9.75 5.54
CA GLU A 45 -10.84 -11.20 5.66
C GLU A 45 -9.48 -11.64 6.25
N PRO A 46 -9.35 -12.85 6.80
CA PRO A 46 -8.12 -13.38 7.37
C PRO A 46 -7.05 -13.68 6.33
N ASN A 47 -6.55 -12.64 5.67
CA ASN A 47 -5.66 -12.69 4.53
C ASN A 47 -4.48 -11.72 4.67
N VAL A 48 -4.11 -11.34 5.89
CA VAL A 48 -2.97 -10.45 6.11
C VAL A 48 -1.84 -11.11 6.85
N THR A 49 -0.64 -10.67 6.53
CA THR A 49 0.59 -11.11 7.16
C THR A 49 1.66 -10.01 7.07
N ASP A 50 2.73 -10.21 7.82
CA ASP A 50 3.88 -9.31 7.85
C ASP A 50 5.16 -10.14 7.98
N THR A 51 5.89 -10.27 6.88
CA THR A 51 7.24 -10.86 6.87
C THR A 51 8.27 -9.95 7.54
N THR A 52 7.99 -8.65 7.57
CA THR A 52 8.71 -7.65 8.33
C THR A 52 7.70 -6.78 9.07
N LYS A 53 7.92 -6.54 10.36
CA LYS A 53 7.13 -5.60 11.15
C LYS A 53 7.98 -4.36 11.45
N GLY A 54 7.41 -3.18 11.24
CA GLY A 54 8.12 -1.90 11.31
C GLY A 54 8.64 -1.40 9.96
N CYS A 55 8.92 -0.10 9.91
CA CYS A 55 9.47 0.59 8.75
C CYS A 55 10.23 1.86 9.19
N ALA A 56 11.46 2.03 8.70
CA ALA A 56 12.29 3.21 8.98
C ALA A 56 11.98 4.40 8.06
N GLY A 57 11.01 4.26 7.16
CA GLY A 57 10.65 5.27 6.15
C GLY A 57 10.09 6.58 6.71
N GLY A 58 9.44 6.57 7.89
CA GLY A 58 9.00 7.79 8.56
C GLY A 58 7.94 8.63 7.81
N CYS A 59 7.11 7.99 6.97
CA CYS A 59 6.06 8.68 6.20
C CYS A 59 5.03 9.34 7.13
N HIS A 60 4.68 10.61 6.88
CA HIS A 60 3.65 11.29 7.66
C HIS A 60 2.29 10.61 7.48
N GLY A 61 1.55 10.50 8.58
CA GLY A 61 0.24 9.86 8.59
C GLY A 61 0.28 8.34 8.40
N CYS A 62 1.46 7.70 8.45
CA CYS A 62 1.59 6.24 8.38
C CYS A 62 0.73 5.58 9.46
N TYR A 63 -0.34 4.89 9.05
CA TYR A 63 -1.24 4.25 10.00
C TYR A 63 -0.53 3.16 10.80
N ALA A 64 0.40 2.41 10.19
CA ALA A 64 1.09 1.32 10.86
C ALA A 64 1.96 1.81 12.02
N ALA A 65 2.65 2.95 11.83
CA ALA A 65 3.40 3.62 12.90
C ALA A 65 2.51 4.05 14.08
N ARG A 66 1.29 4.50 13.79
CA ARG A 66 0.27 4.84 14.79
C ARG A 66 -0.33 3.61 15.46
N SER A 67 -0.69 2.59 14.68
CA SER A 67 -1.25 1.33 15.18
C SER A 67 -0.27 0.59 16.09
N MET A 68 0.99 0.44 15.70
CA MET A 68 1.99 -0.23 16.54
C MET A 68 2.32 0.58 17.80
N GLY A 69 2.31 1.92 17.70
CA GLY A 69 2.53 2.79 18.85
C GLY A 69 1.38 2.79 19.86
N VAL A 70 0.13 2.92 19.39
CA VAL A 70 -1.02 3.14 20.27
C VAL A 70 -1.78 1.84 20.57
N LEU A 71 -1.97 0.97 19.57
CA LEU A 71 -2.84 -0.20 19.68
C LEU A 71 -2.09 -1.47 20.08
N GLN A 72 -0.78 -1.54 19.84
CA GLN A 72 0.05 -2.71 20.15
C GLN A 72 1.01 -2.48 21.31
N GLY A 73 0.70 -1.53 22.20
CA GLY A 73 1.44 -1.37 23.45
C GLY A 73 2.79 -0.66 23.32
N GLY A 74 2.93 0.26 22.36
CA GLY A 74 4.13 1.09 22.26
C GLY A 74 5.29 0.43 21.53
N ILE A 75 5.05 -0.42 20.53
CA ILE A 75 6.15 -1.05 19.79
C ILE A 75 6.91 0.00 18.97
N GLU A 76 8.24 -0.11 18.97
CA GLU A 76 9.15 0.69 18.16
C GLU A 76 9.02 0.32 16.69
N PHE A 77 8.22 1.11 15.96
CA PHE A 77 7.93 0.90 14.54
C PHE A 77 9.15 1.15 13.64
N THR A 78 10.05 2.05 14.05
CA THR A 78 11.11 2.59 13.18
C THR A 78 12.32 1.67 13.04
N LYS A 79 12.33 0.55 13.77
CA LYS A 79 13.31 -0.52 13.62
C LYS A 79 12.59 -1.72 13.02
N PRO A 80 12.68 -1.91 11.69
CA PRO A 80 12.13 -3.09 11.04
C PRO A 80 12.70 -4.36 11.67
N VAL A 81 11.85 -5.36 11.89
CA VAL A 81 12.25 -6.67 12.40
C VAL A 81 11.67 -7.75 11.50
N THR A 82 12.56 -8.53 10.88
CA THR A 82 12.22 -9.74 10.14
C THR A 82 11.51 -10.73 11.04
N GLN A 83 10.42 -11.29 10.53
CA GLN A 83 9.65 -12.34 11.15
C GLN A 83 10.06 -13.72 10.56
N VAL A 84 9.87 -14.78 11.32
CA VAL A 84 10.30 -16.13 10.95
C VAL A 84 9.25 -16.78 10.06
N VAL A 85 9.58 -16.96 8.77
CA VAL A 85 8.70 -17.63 7.80
C VAL A 85 8.99 -19.13 7.82
N VAL A 86 7.98 -19.91 8.22
CA VAL A 86 8.00 -21.38 8.16
C VAL A 86 6.94 -21.83 7.14
N PRO A 87 7.33 -22.33 5.96
CA PRO A 87 6.39 -22.63 4.86
C PRO A 87 5.21 -23.51 5.27
N GLU A 88 5.43 -24.53 6.10
CA GLU A 88 4.41 -25.46 6.56
C GLU A 88 3.35 -24.76 7.41
N VAL A 89 3.75 -23.78 8.22
CA VAL A 89 2.83 -22.96 9.03
C VAL A 89 2.01 -22.06 8.12
N ILE A 90 2.63 -21.43 7.13
CA ILE A 90 1.94 -20.58 6.17
C ILE A 90 0.92 -21.39 5.36
N GLN A 91 1.30 -22.55 4.86
CA GLN A 91 0.42 -23.43 4.09
C GLN A 91 -0.76 -23.94 4.93
N HIS A 92 -0.50 -24.24 6.21
CA HIS A 92 -1.58 -24.55 7.15
C HIS A 92 -2.54 -23.38 7.29
N ASP A 93 -2.04 -22.16 7.57
CA ASP A 93 -2.88 -20.98 7.71
C ASP A 93 -3.67 -20.66 6.42
N ILE A 94 -3.06 -20.83 5.24
CA ILE A 94 -3.75 -20.72 3.93
C ILE A 94 -4.87 -21.76 3.83
N SER A 95 -4.61 -23.01 4.21
CA SER A 95 -5.64 -24.06 4.15
C SER A 95 -6.84 -23.73 5.04
N VAL A 96 -6.61 -23.10 6.20
CA VAL A 96 -7.66 -22.63 7.11
C VAL A 96 -8.39 -21.44 6.50
N MET A 97 -7.66 -20.48 5.95
CA MET A 97 -8.19 -19.29 5.28
C MET A 97 -9.13 -19.66 4.12
N VAL A 98 -8.68 -20.50 3.19
CA VAL A 98 -9.45 -20.92 2.00
C VAL A 98 -10.65 -21.78 2.38
N ARG A 99 -10.56 -22.62 3.42
CA ARG A 99 -11.72 -23.36 3.94
C ARG A 99 -12.78 -22.43 4.52
N GLY A 100 -12.37 -21.30 5.11
CA GLY A 100 -13.28 -20.29 5.62
C GLY A 100 -13.91 -19.44 4.52
N ASN A 101 -13.22 -19.25 3.40
CA ASN A 101 -13.69 -18.51 2.24
C ASN A 101 -12.98 -19.00 0.96
N GLU A 102 -13.68 -19.79 0.17
CA GLU A 102 -13.12 -20.42 -1.04
C GLU A 102 -12.74 -19.42 -2.14
N ASN A 103 -13.29 -18.20 -2.09
CA ASN A 103 -13.00 -17.13 -3.04
C ASN A 103 -11.74 -16.32 -2.66
N LEU A 104 -11.11 -16.65 -1.53
CA LEU A 104 -9.95 -15.93 -1.02
C LEU A 104 -8.65 -16.51 -1.57
N ASP A 105 -8.26 -16.07 -2.76
CA ASP A 105 -7.10 -16.56 -3.50
C ASP A 105 -5.81 -15.72 -3.30
N TRP A 106 -5.75 -14.88 -2.27
CA TRP A 106 -4.61 -13.99 -2.02
C TRP A 106 -4.34 -13.71 -0.54
N VAL A 107 -3.08 -13.40 -0.25
CA VAL A 107 -2.59 -12.95 1.06
C VAL A 107 -1.78 -11.68 0.90
N ARG A 108 -2.10 -10.65 1.67
CA ARG A 108 -1.37 -9.38 1.70
C ARG A 108 -0.24 -9.42 2.71
N ASN A 109 0.96 -9.07 2.26
CA ASN A 109 2.19 -8.94 3.03
C ASN A 109 2.61 -7.46 3.08
N GLY A 110 2.81 -6.90 4.28
CA GLY A 110 3.16 -5.49 4.48
C GLY A 110 2.00 -4.63 4.99
N THR A 111 1.42 -5.02 6.12
CA THR A 111 0.38 -4.26 6.82
C THR A 111 0.89 -3.48 8.02
N LEU A 112 1.89 -3.99 8.72
CA LEU A 112 2.52 -3.40 9.90
C LEU A 112 4.02 -3.16 9.69
N GLY A 113 4.56 -3.47 8.53
CA GLY A 113 5.91 -3.12 8.13
C GLY A 113 6.07 -3.10 6.62
N ASP A 114 7.32 -2.96 6.18
CA ASP A 114 7.65 -3.02 4.76
C ASP A 114 8.46 -4.29 4.47
N PRO A 115 7.96 -5.22 3.64
CA PRO A 115 8.67 -6.46 3.32
C PRO A 115 10.03 -6.23 2.66
N SER A 116 10.27 -5.07 2.05
CA SER A 116 11.54 -4.79 1.35
C SER A 116 12.77 -4.74 2.26
N TYR A 117 12.62 -4.64 3.58
CA TYR A 117 13.77 -4.76 4.48
C TYR A 117 14.33 -6.18 4.59
N ASP A 118 13.58 -7.19 4.12
CA ASP A 118 14.03 -8.58 4.05
C ASP A 118 13.31 -9.32 2.90
N TRP A 119 13.85 -9.17 1.69
CA TRP A 119 13.31 -9.83 0.51
C TRP A 119 13.36 -11.35 0.61
N GLY A 120 14.39 -11.93 1.23
CA GLY A 120 14.47 -13.38 1.45
C GLY A 120 13.27 -13.93 2.25
N ALA A 121 12.82 -13.23 3.30
CA ALA A 121 11.60 -13.58 4.02
C ALA A 121 10.35 -13.41 3.15
N ALA A 122 10.26 -12.32 2.38
CA ALA A 122 9.16 -12.09 1.45
C ALA A 122 9.07 -13.19 0.36
N VAL A 123 10.20 -13.62 -0.20
CA VAL A 123 10.29 -14.71 -1.18
C VAL A 123 9.83 -16.03 -0.56
N ARG A 124 10.27 -16.38 0.65
CA ARG A 124 9.81 -17.61 1.32
C ARG A 124 8.30 -17.61 1.54
N MET A 125 7.72 -16.47 1.91
CA MET A 125 6.26 -16.33 2.07
C MET A 125 5.53 -16.47 0.73
N ALA A 126 6.06 -15.85 -0.33
CA ALA A 126 5.53 -15.94 -1.67
C ALA A 126 5.57 -17.37 -2.21
N ASP A 127 6.69 -18.09 -2.07
CA ASP A 127 6.82 -19.49 -2.49
C ASP A 127 5.84 -20.39 -1.73
N ALA A 128 5.75 -20.25 -0.40
CA ALA A 128 4.81 -21.02 0.40
C ALA A 128 3.35 -20.80 -0.03
N SER A 129 3.01 -19.56 -0.40
CA SER A 129 1.66 -19.18 -0.86
C SER A 129 1.38 -19.68 -2.29
N GLY A 130 2.34 -19.48 -3.20
CA GLY A 130 2.23 -19.87 -4.61
C GLY A 130 2.06 -21.37 -4.79
N ARG A 131 2.69 -22.20 -3.94
CA ARG A 131 2.49 -23.66 -3.91
C ARG A 131 1.05 -24.08 -3.57
N MET A 132 0.29 -23.20 -2.93
CA MET A 132 -1.12 -23.39 -2.59
C MET A 132 -2.05 -22.70 -3.60
N ALA A 133 -1.52 -22.22 -4.73
CA ALA A 133 -2.22 -21.39 -5.71
C ALA A 133 -2.83 -20.10 -5.13
N VAL A 134 -2.25 -19.59 -4.04
CA VAL A 134 -2.66 -18.33 -3.39
C VAL A 134 -1.62 -17.25 -3.66
N LYS A 135 -2.06 -16.11 -4.19
CA LYS A 135 -1.18 -15.00 -4.59
C LYS A 135 -0.69 -14.22 -3.37
N ASN A 136 0.62 -14.07 -3.22
CA ASN A 136 1.17 -13.15 -2.22
C ASN A 136 1.25 -11.73 -2.79
N VAL A 137 0.55 -10.80 -2.16
CA VAL A 137 0.52 -9.38 -2.53
C VAL A 137 1.46 -8.61 -1.63
N ILE A 138 2.62 -8.27 -2.17
CA ILE A 138 3.67 -7.58 -1.43
C ILE A 138 3.45 -6.08 -1.58
N ILE A 139 2.96 -5.44 -0.51
CA ILE A 139 2.82 -3.99 -0.47
C ILE A 139 4.12 -3.40 0.06
N THR A 140 4.78 -2.60 -0.77
CA THR A 140 6.11 -2.10 -0.43
C THR A 140 6.36 -0.70 -0.99
N LYS A 141 7.29 0.01 -0.35
CA LYS A 141 7.93 1.23 -0.83
C LYS A 141 9.30 0.94 -1.48
N PHE A 142 9.75 -0.32 -1.49
CA PHE A 142 11.08 -0.73 -1.94
C PHE A 142 12.20 0.08 -1.27
N TRP A 143 12.27 0.03 0.07
CA TRP A 143 13.37 0.65 0.82
C TRP A 143 14.71 0.06 0.42
N GLU A 144 14.74 -1.27 0.33
CA GLU A 144 15.79 -2.02 -0.37
C GLU A 144 15.20 -2.60 -1.65
N LEU A 145 16.04 -2.73 -2.69
CA LEU A 145 15.67 -3.43 -3.91
C LEU A 145 15.99 -4.93 -3.76
N PRO A 146 15.12 -5.83 -4.26
CA PRO A 146 15.45 -7.24 -4.31
C PRO A 146 16.60 -7.48 -5.31
N THR A 147 17.35 -8.55 -5.05
CA THR A 147 18.29 -9.14 -6.01
C THR A 147 17.55 -9.74 -7.22
N GLU A 148 18.29 -10.06 -8.29
CA GLU A 148 17.67 -10.68 -9.46
C GLU A 148 17.13 -12.08 -9.16
N GLU A 149 17.83 -12.85 -8.31
CA GLU A 149 17.41 -14.18 -7.88
C GLU A 149 16.12 -14.12 -7.05
N GLU A 150 16.00 -13.12 -6.16
CA GLU A 150 14.77 -12.88 -5.41
C GLU A 150 13.64 -12.44 -6.35
N LEU A 151 13.92 -11.57 -7.32
CA LEU A 151 12.92 -11.11 -8.30
C LEU A 151 12.38 -12.26 -9.16
N GLN A 152 13.26 -13.15 -9.63
CA GLN A 152 12.88 -14.35 -10.37
C GLN A 152 12.05 -15.30 -9.50
N SER A 153 12.46 -15.49 -8.24
CA SER A 153 11.73 -16.35 -7.31
C SER A 153 10.31 -15.82 -7.06
N LEU A 154 10.16 -14.52 -6.84
CA LEU A 154 8.85 -13.86 -6.71
C LEU A 154 7.97 -14.08 -7.95
N ALA A 155 8.56 -13.97 -9.15
CA ALA A 155 7.85 -14.16 -10.41
C ALA A 155 7.36 -15.61 -10.55
N LEU A 156 8.21 -16.59 -10.25
CA LEU A 156 7.86 -18.02 -10.28
C LEU A 156 6.76 -18.36 -9.26
N SER A 157 6.76 -17.71 -8.10
CA SER A 157 5.72 -17.87 -7.08
C SER A 157 4.39 -17.18 -7.44
N GLY A 158 4.33 -16.42 -8.54
CA GLY A 158 3.15 -15.65 -8.93
C GLY A 158 2.84 -14.47 -8.00
N ALA A 159 3.85 -13.95 -7.28
CA ALA A 159 3.66 -12.83 -6.38
C ALA A 159 3.21 -11.56 -7.12
N ILE A 160 2.50 -10.68 -6.42
CA ILE A 160 2.08 -9.38 -6.93
C ILE A 160 2.91 -8.30 -6.22
N LEU A 161 3.64 -7.50 -6.99
CA LEU A 161 4.34 -6.33 -6.49
C LEU A 161 3.39 -5.14 -6.48
N HIS A 162 3.06 -4.67 -5.29
CA HIS A 162 2.17 -3.53 -5.08
C HIS A 162 2.99 -2.34 -4.54
N PHE A 163 3.44 -1.50 -5.47
CA PHE A 163 4.19 -0.29 -5.17
C PHE A 163 3.26 0.82 -4.72
N SER A 164 3.43 1.36 -3.52
CA SER A 164 2.63 2.50 -3.03
C SER A 164 3.38 3.82 -3.18
N LEU A 165 2.89 4.73 -4.01
CA LEU A 165 3.34 6.11 -4.14
C LEU A 165 2.54 7.04 -3.23
N ILE A 166 3.25 7.98 -2.60
CA ILE A 166 2.64 9.11 -1.90
C ILE A 166 3.36 10.40 -2.38
N PRO A 167 2.68 11.32 -3.10
CA PRO A 167 3.30 12.56 -3.56
C PRO A 167 3.90 13.36 -2.42
N GLY A 168 5.09 13.92 -2.63
CA GLY A 168 5.81 14.78 -1.66
C GLY A 168 6.70 14.05 -0.65
N TYR A 169 6.56 12.73 -0.48
CA TYR A 169 7.67 11.93 0.06
C TYR A 169 8.71 11.74 -1.02
N GLU A 170 10.00 11.63 -0.69
CA GLU A 170 11.17 11.03 -1.39
C GLU A 170 11.22 10.96 -2.95
N TRP A 171 10.30 11.62 -3.64
CA TRP A 171 9.85 11.38 -4.99
C TRP A 171 9.58 12.78 -5.53
N ALA A 172 10.66 13.42 -5.99
CA ALA A 172 10.56 14.61 -6.80
C ALA A 172 10.70 14.19 -8.27
N PRO A 173 9.70 14.37 -9.13
CA PRO A 173 9.82 14.18 -10.57
C PRO A 173 10.74 15.22 -11.22
N HIS A 174 11.52 15.99 -10.45
CA HIS A 174 12.66 16.67 -11.04
C HIS A 174 13.66 15.63 -11.56
N ILE A 175 13.50 15.34 -12.85
CA ILE A 175 14.45 14.84 -13.82
C ILE A 175 15.81 15.61 -13.72
N MET A 176 15.86 16.74 -12.99
CA MET A 176 17.11 17.47 -12.64
C MET A 176 17.66 17.29 -11.22
N VAL A 177 16.89 16.82 -10.22
CA VAL A 177 17.48 16.30 -8.96
C VAL A 177 18.18 14.97 -9.25
N GLY A 178 17.81 14.32 -10.38
CA GLY A 178 18.57 13.30 -11.09
C GLY A 178 19.91 13.73 -11.70
N ARG A 179 20.52 14.84 -11.25
CA ARG A 179 21.92 15.22 -11.58
C ARG A 179 22.92 15.00 -10.43
N ARG A 180 22.51 14.44 -9.29
CA ARG A 180 23.49 13.73 -8.45
C ARG A 180 23.76 12.39 -9.15
N LYS A 181 25.02 12.13 -9.47
CA LYS A 181 25.49 10.94 -10.20
C LYS A 181 25.30 9.63 -9.42
N ASP A 182 24.69 9.73 -8.25
CA ASP A 182 24.61 8.75 -7.20
C ASP A 182 23.12 8.46 -6.92
N LEU A 183 22.59 7.50 -7.69
CA LEU A 183 21.47 6.60 -7.34
C LEU A 183 20.06 7.23 -7.21
N ASN A 184 19.36 7.37 -8.35
CA ASN A 184 17.93 7.64 -8.36
C ASN A 184 17.11 6.37 -8.05
N ARG A 185 16.79 6.16 -6.77
CA ARG A 185 15.99 5.01 -6.28
C ARG A 185 14.65 4.86 -7.01
N VAL A 186 13.99 5.96 -7.37
CA VAL A 186 12.73 5.95 -8.13
C VAL A 186 12.90 5.27 -9.47
N GLN A 187 13.94 5.66 -10.23
CA GLN A 187 14.26 5.02 -11.50
C GLN A 187 14.58 3.54 -11.31
N GLY A 188 15.34 3.18 -10.28
CA GLY A 188 15.62 1.78 -9.94
C GLY A 188 14.34 0.97 -9.71
N ILE A 189 13.38 1.53 -8.97
CA ILE A 189 12.08 0.89 -8.71
C ILE A 189 11.27 0.78 -10.00
N LEU A 190 11.15 1.83 -10.80
CA LEU A 190 10.41 1.78 -12.06
C LEU A 190 11.00 0.76 -13.03
N SER A 191 12.33 0.75 -13.19
CA SER A 191 13.04 -0.25 -14.00
C SER A 191 12.81 -1.66 -13.48
N LEU A 192 12.80 -1.85 -12.16
CA LEU A 192 12.49 -3.14 -11.54
C LEU A 192 11.06 -3.59 -11.84
N LEU A 193 10.07 -2.71 -11.67
CA LEU A 193 8.66 -3.03 -11.94
C LEU A 193 8.45 -3.43 -13.41
N LEU A 194 9.10 -2.74 -14.35
CA LEU A 194 9.03 -3.11 -15.78
C LEU A 194 9.70 -4.44 -16.08
N ARG A 195 10.82 -4.75 -15.42
CA ARG A 195 11.49 -6.05 -15.56
C ARG A 195 10.63 -7.16 -14.99
N TYR A 196 10.06 -6.97 -13.81
CA TYR A 196 9.17 -7.93 -13.18
C TYR A 196 7.94 -8.21 -14.04
N ASP A 197 7.30 -7.15 -14.55
CA ASP A 197 6.17 -7.29 -15.47
C ASP A 197 6.52 -8.10 -16.73
N LYS A 198 7.69 -7.88 -17.33
CA LYS A 198 8.16 -8.70 -18.47
C LYS A 198 8.34 -10.18 -18.11
N MET A 199 8.68 -10.50 -16.86
CA MET A 199 8.83 -11.88 -16.39
C MET A 199 7.47 -12.56 -16.18
N THR A 200 6.47 -11.81 -15.69
CA THR A 200 5.21 -12.37 -15.20
C THR A 200 4.03 -12.21 -16.16
N ARG A 201 4.06 -11.24 -17.08
CA ARG A 201 2.92 -10.92 -17.94
C ARG A 201 2.63 -12.10 -18.89
N PRO A 202 1.42 -12.69 -18.84
CA PRO A 202 1.07 -13.76 -19.76
C PRO A 202 1.14 -13.30 -21.21
N ARG A 203 1.52 -14.22 -22.12
CA ARG A 203 1.64 -13.91 -23.55
C ARG A 203 0.27 -13.51 -24.11
N GLY A 204 0.21 -12.35 -24.76
CA GLY A 204 -1.01 -11.82 -25.36
C GLY A 204 -1.81 -10.89 -24.44
N GLU A 205 -1.47 -10.82 -23.15
CA GLU A 205 -2.13 -9.90 -22.23
C GLU A 205 -1.65 -8.47 -22.43
N LYS A 206 -2.62 -7.56 -22.53
CA LYS A 206 -2.34 -6.12 -22.67
C LYS A 206 -1.86 -5.53 -21.35
N TYR A 207 -2.47 -5.93 -20.24
CA TYR A 207 -2.24 -5.33 -18.93
C TYR A 207 -1.47 -6.26 -18.00
N SER A 208 -0.64 -5.67 -17.14
CA SER A 208 0.01 -6.41 -16.07
C SER A 208 -1.02 -6.97 -15.09
N THR A 209 -0.78 -8.16 -14.54
CA THR A 209 -1.56 -8.74 -13.43
C THR A 209 -0.76 -8.79 -12.13
N ASN A 210 0.57 -8.83 -12.23
CA ASN A 210 1.50 -8.98 -11.12
C ASN A 210 2.19 -7.68 -10.70
N VAL A 211 1.94 -6.56 -11.39
CA VAL A 211 2.43 -5.23 -10.99
C VAL A 211 1.26 -4.28 -10.77
N CYS A 212 1.21 -3.69 -9.58
CA CYS A 212 0.25 -2.65 -9.21
C CYS A 212 0.99 -1.40 -8.69
N VAL A 213 0.69 -0.25 -9.29
CA VAL A 213 1.14 1.06 -8.85
C VAL A 213 -0.02 1.74 -8.14
N ARG A 214 0.05 1.88 -6.83
CA ARG A 214 -0.91 2.64 -6.06
C ARG A 214 -0.49 4.08 -5.93
N ILE A 215 -1.38 5.00 -6.23
CA ILE A 215 -1.15 6.44 -6.13
C ILE A 215 -2.10 6.97 -5.06
N CYS A 216 -1.55 7.43 -3.93
CA CYS A 216 -2.31 8.21 -2.95
C CYS A 216 -2.47 9.64 -3.48
N SER A 217 -3.44 9.87 -4.37
CA SER A 217 -3.64 11.14 -5.07
C SER A 217 -4.35 12.18 -4.21
N ALA A 218 -4.18 13.45 -4.56
CA ALA A 218 -4.93 14.57 -4.00
C ALA A 218 -5.11 15.67 -5.06
N LYS A 219 -6.04 16.60 -4.83
CA LYS A 219 -6.12 17.83 -5.64
C LYS A 219 -5.17 18.86 -5.03
N PHE A 220 -4.08 19.15 -5.73
CA PHE A 220 -3.12 20.17 -5.33
C PHE A 220 -3.42 21.51 -5.98
N ASP A 221 -3.13 22.60 -5.29
CA ASP A 221 -3.17 23.96 -5.83
C ASP A 221 -2.02 24.13 -6.83
N THR A 222 -2.34 24.12 -8.12
CA THR A 222 -1.35 24.24 -9.21
C THR A 222 -0.85 25.66 -9.42
N GLU A 223 -1.49 26.67 -8.84
CA GLU A 223 -0.98 28.05 -8.84
C GLU A 223 0.16 28.20 -7.83
N HIS A 224 0.14 27.41 -6.75
CA HIS A 224 1.25 27.32 -5.81
C HIS A 224 2.38 26.42 -6.38
N PRO A 225 3.64 26.89 -6.46
CA PRO A 225 4.71 26.11 -7.10
C PRO A 225 4.96 24.71 -6.50
N VAL A 226 4.80 24.56 -5.19
CA VAL A 226 4.89 23.24 -4.53
C VAL A 226 3.69 22.36 -4.87
N GLY A 227 2.48 22.92 -4.94
CA GLY A 227 1.29 22.14 -5.29
C GLY A 227 1.34 21.68 -6.75
N PHE A 228 1.81 22.55 -7.65
CA PHE A 228 2.14 22.18 -9.04
C PHE A 228 3.07 20.96 -9.11
N LEU A 229 4.21 20.99 -8.41
CA LEU A 229 5.17 19.89 -8.43
C LEU A 229 4.62 18.59 -7.83
N LEU A 230 3.79 18.68 -6.79
CA LEU A 230 3.08 17.52 -6.21
C LEU A 230 2.08 16.93 -7.21
N ASN A 231 1.37 17.78 -7.96
CA ASN A 231 0.48 17.37 -9.04
C ASN A 231 1.26 16.71 -10.20
N GLU A 232 2.35 17.31 -10.67
CA GLU A 232 3.20 16.71 -11.71
C GLU A 232 3.73 15.32 -11.29
N THR A 233 3.97 15.12 -9.99
CA THR A 233 4.42 13.82 -9.48
C THR A 233 3.36 12.74 -9.69
N GLN A 234 2.12 12.98 -9.28
CA GLN A 234 1.06 11.99 -9.48
C GLN A 234 0.82 11.74 -10.97
N ASP A 235 0.79 12.80 -11.79
CA ASP A 235 0.55 12.72 -13.24
C ASP A 235 1.63 11.90 -13.95
N PHE A 236 2.89 12.10 -13.57
CA PHE A 236 4.00 11.29 -14.07
C PHE A 236 3.79 9.78 -13.82
N PHE A 237 3.38 9.39 -12.60
CA PHE A 237 3.16 7.98 -12.30
C PHE A 237 1.90 7.41 -12.98
N PHE A 238 0.86 8.21 -13.12
CA PHE A 238 -0.32 7.84 -13.92
C PHE A 238 0.06 7.57 -15.37
N GLU A 239 0.76 8.50 -16.02
CA GLU A 239 1.18 8.35 -17.41
C GLU A 239 2.21 7.23 -17.56
N PHE A 240 3.19 7.10 -16.66
CA PHE A 240 4.12 5.97 -16.66
C PHE A 240 3.40 4.62 -16.63
N ALA A 241 2.44 4.45 -15.72
CA ALA A 241 1.71 3.19 -15.61
C ALA A 241 0.82 2.96 -16.84
N LYS A 242 0.18 4.00 -17.37
CA LYS A 242 -0.63 3.93 -18.60
C LYS A 242 0.22 3.53 -19.81
N THR A 243 1.35 4.21 -20.05
CA THR A 243 2.28 3.91 -21.16
C THR A 243 2.79 2.48 -21.10
N ASN A 244 3.05 1.96 -19.90
CA ASN A 244 3.58 0.61 -19.71
C ASN A 244 2.49 -0.45 -19.47
N SER A 245 1.20 -0.07 -19.53
CA SER A 245 0.06 -0.94 -19.27
C SER A 245 0.12 -1.66 -17.91
N LEU A 246 0.61 -0.95 -16.89
CA LEU A 246 0.63 -1.40 -15.50
C LEU A 246 -0.71 -1.10 -14.81
N ARG A 247 -1.09 -1.90 -13.82
CA ARG A 247 -2.28 -1.61 -13.02
C ARG A 247 -2.04 -0.37 -12.17
N VAL A 248 -3.04 0.50 -12.09
CA VAL A 248 -3.01 1.67 -11.22
C VAL A 248 -4.14 1.58 -10.22
N LEU A 249 -3.84 1.69 -8.94
CA LEU A 249 -4.83 1.86 -7.88
C LEU A 249 -4.78 3.30 -7.37
N GLU A 250 -5.74 4.11 -7.76
CA GLU A 250 -5.87 5.45 -7.19
C GLU A 250 -6.54 5.38 -5.82
N THR A 251 -5.96 6.05 -4.82
CA THR A 251 -6.59 6.24 -3.51
C THR A 251 -6.64 7.73 -3.23
N PRO A 252 -7.80 8.38 -3.40
CA PRO A 252 -7.99 9.77 -2.99
C PRO A 252 -7.64 9.92 -1.52
N TRP A 253 -6.64 10.74 -1.24
CA TRP A 253 -6.04 10.86 0.07
C TRP A 253 -6.35 12.21 0.68
N LYS A 254 -7.11 12.22 1.77
CA LYS A 254 -7.24 13.40 2.61
C LYS A 254 -6.11 13.40 3.62
N PHE A 255 -5.19 14.34 3.46
CA PHE A 255 -4.10 14.52 4.42
C PHE A 255 -4.66 14.94 5.79
N GLU A 256 -4.15 14.32 6.86
CA GLU A 256 -4.61 14.61 8.21
C GLU A 256 -4.07 15.95 8.72
N GLY A 257 -4.68 16.52 9.75
CA GLY A 257 -4.62 17.96 10.04
C GLY A 257 -3.24 18.64 10.07
N ASN A 258 -2.19 17.97 10.55
CA ASN A 258 -0.84 18.53 10.61
C ASN A 258 0.07 18.14 9.42
N ASP A 259 -0.49 17.55 8.37
CA ASP A 259 0.29 17.14 7.20
C ASP A 259 0.87 18.35 6.48
N PRO A 260 2.18 18.33 6.18
CA PRO A 260 2.86 19.47 5.58
C PRO A 260 2.42 19.77 4.14
N ARG A 261 1.59 18.91 3.52
CA ARG A 261 0.98 19.18 2.21
C ARG A 261 -0.33 19.95 2.28
N ASN A 262 -0.98 20.03 3.45
CA ASN A 262 -2.27 20.71 3.59
C ASN A 262 -2.30 22.14 3.02
N PRO A 263 -1.23 22.96 3.15
CA PRO A 263 -1.21 24.30 2.57
C PRO A 263 -1.18 24.33 1.03
N TYR A 264 -0.88 23.21 0.38
CA TYR A 264 -0.73 23.10 -1.08
C TYR A 264 -1.87 22.31 -1.73
N LEU A 265 -2.92 22.00 -0.97
CA LEU A 265 -4.13 21.37 -1.49
C LEU A 265 -5.06 22.43 -2.06
N SER A 266 -5.70 22.14 -3.18
CA SER A 266 -6.88 22.90 -3.62
C SER A 266 -8.09 22.39 -2.84
N HIS A 267 -8.31 22.96 -1.65
CA HIS A 267 -9.43 22.54 -0.78
C HIS A 267 -10.80 22.78 -1.40
N GLU A 268 -10.91 23.75 -2.32
CA GLU A 268 -12.13 24.09 -3.04
C GLU A 268 -12.45 23.07 -4.14
N ASP A 269 -11.42 22.53 -4.81
CA ASP A 269 -11.57 21.53 -5.88
C ASP A 269 -11.57 20.09 -5.36
N MET A 270 -11.23 19.89 -4.07
CA MET A 270 -11.39 18.60 -3.43
C MET A 270 -12.87 18.32 -3.24
N GLU A 271 -13.40 17.36 -4.01
CA GLU A 271 -14.74 16.86 -3.75
C GLU A 271 -14.86 16.43 -2.27
N PRO A 272 -15.98 16.76 -1.60
CA PRO A 272 -16.20 16.33 -0.24
C PRO A 272 -16.13 14.81 -0.21
N VAL A 273 -15.23 14.27 0.62
CA VAL A 273 -15.04 12.82 0.70
C VAL A 273 -16.38 12.17 0.99
N ILE A 274 -16.84 11.32 0.07
CA ILE A 274 -18.09 10.58 0.23
C ILE A 274 -17.92 9.66 1.44
N SER A 275 -18.58 10.04 2.53
CA SER A 275 -18.68 9.23 3.74
C SER A 275 -19.66 8.10 3.44
N TYR A 276 -19.16 6.89 3.24
CA TYR A 276 -20.00 5.70 3.29
C TYR A 276 -20.36 5.45 4.76
N THR A 277 -21.46 6.08 5.18
CA THR A 277 -22.05 5.87 6.51
C THR A 277 -23.11 4.79 6.37
N THR A 278 -22.87 3.63 6.95
CA THR A 278 -23.90 2.67 7.34
C THR A 278 -24.67 3.26 8.53
N GLY A 279 -25.73 4.01 8.23
CA GLY A 279 -26.96 4.06 9.00
C GLY A 279 -27.02 4.65 10.42
N ARG A 280 -25.96 5.16 11.08
CA ARG A 280 -26.11 5.86 12.39
C ARG A 280 -25.21 7.09 12.60
N PRO A 281 -25.62 8.08 13.41
CA PRO A 281 -24.89 9.32 13.63
C PRO A 281 -23.76 9.14 14.66
N GLY A 282 -22.56 9.64 14.34
CA GLY A 282 -21.54 9.91 15.36
C GLY A 282 -20.13 9.34 15.13
N ARG A 283 -19.50 9.65 13.99
CA ARG A 283 -18.06 9.99 13.80
C ARG A 283 -17.70 9.82 12.32
N LYS A 284 -17.50 10.94 11.62
CA LYS A 284 -17.10 10.95 10.20
C LYS A 284 -15.62 10.59 10.08
N LYS A 285 -15.29 9.59 9.26
CA LYS A 285 -13.92 9.31 8.80
C LYS A 285 -13.98 8.97 7.29
N SER A 286 -13.07 9.57 6.52
CA SER A 286 -13.03 9.82 5.06
C SER A 286 -11.85 9.20 4.23
N ALA A 287 -12.03 8.08 3.54
CA ALA A 287 -11.26 7.70 2.34
C ALA A 287 -12.19 6.86 1.45
N GLY A 288 -12.17 7.11 0.15
CA GLY A 288 -13.05 6.45 -0.80
C GLY A 288 -12.61 6.75 -2.22
N MET A 289 -12.95 5.86 -3.14
CA MET A 289 -12.78 6.03 -4.58
C MET A 289 -13.65 7.18 -5.11
N LEU A 290 -13.10 7.93 -6.06
CA LEU A 290 -13.88 8.74 -7.00
C LEU A 290 -13.95 7.95 -8.32
N LEU A 291 -15.17 7.68 -8.78
CA LEU A 291 -15.42 7.30 -10.18
C LEU A 291 -15.45 8.61 -10.97
N SER A 292 -14.57 8.79 -11.97
CA SER A 292 -14.58 10.00 -12.78
C SER A 292 -15.86 10.08 -13.64
N LYS A 293 -16.38 11.30 -13.84
CA LYS A 293 -17.56 11.56 -14.70
C LYS A 293 -17.24 11.47 -16.20
N GLU A 294 -15.97 11.46 -16.57
CA GLU A 294 -15.48 11.49 -17.95
C GLU A 294 -15.22 10.08 -18.47
N GLY A 295 -16.24 9.22 -18.50
CA GLY A 295 -16.29 8.02 -19.36
C GLY A 295 -15.14 6.99 -19.28
N PHE A 296 -14.16 7.18 -18.40
CA PHE A 296 -13.14 6.22 -18.03
C PHE A 296 -13.69 5.44 -16.84
N ASP A 297 -14.74 4.68 -17.10
CA ASP A 297 -15.11 3.57 -16.24
C ASP A 297 -14.01 2.49 -16.41
N LYS A 298 -12.84 2.73 -15.81
CA LYS A 298 -11.58 2.00 -16.06
C LYS A 298 -11.65 0.51 -15.70
N TYR A 299 -12.74 0.06 -15.08
CA TYR A 299 -12.88 -1.29 -14.52
C TYR A 299 -14.16 -2.02 -14.95
N LYS A 300 -14.88 -1.51 -15.95
CA LYS A 300 -16.12 -2.15 -16.43
C LYS A 300 -15.90 -3.51 -17.10
N ASP A 301 -14.67 -3.74 -17.59
CA ASP A 301 -14.24 -4.98 -18.25
C ASP A 301 -13.23 -5.78 -17.41
N TRP A 302 -13.04 -5.44 -16.13
CA TRP A 302 -11.95 -6.01 -15.32
C TRP A 302 -12.50 -7.05 -14.37
N ASP A 303 -12.15 -8.30 -14.65
CA ASP A 303 -12.40 -9.49 -13.83
C ASP A 303 -11.94 -9.29 -12.37
N ASP A 304 -12.62 -9.96 -11.43
CA ASP A 304 -12.89 -9.60 -10.03
C ASP A 304 -11.67 -9.52 -9.07
N HIS A 305 -10.44 -9.49 -9.59
CA HIS A 305 -9.20 -9.62 -8.82
C HIS A 305 -8.41 -8.31 -8.66
N VAL A 306 -9.09 -7.15 -8.67
CA VAL A 306 -8.44 -5.89 -8.27
C VAL A 306 -8.29 -5.90 -6.74
N ILE A 307 -7.06 -6.17 -6.27
CA ILE A 307 -6.70 -6.19 -4.85
C ILE A 307 -6.60 -4.75 -4.33
N ALA A 308 -7.74 -4.09 -4.26
CA ALA A 308 -8.01 -2.95 -3.42
C ALA A 308 -8.55 -3.47 -2.06
N CYS A 309 -8.49 -2.65 -0.99
CA CYS A 309 -9.51 -2.82 0.07
C CYS A 309 -10.83 -2.69 -0.70
N ASP A 310 -11.58 -3.77 -0.87
CA ASP A 310 -13.00 -3.64 -1.12
C ASP A 310 -13.47 -2.76 0.03
N THR A 311 -13.75 -1.47 -0.27
CA THR A 311 -13.73 -0.40 0.71
C THR A 311 -14.98 -0.41 1.51
N ARG A 312 -15.26 -1.61 2.01
CA ARG A 312 -16.40 -1.83 2.77
C ARG A 312 -16.04 -2.64 4.08
N CYS A 313 -15.84 -2.00 5.25
CA CYS A 313 -15.86 -2.45 6.66
C CYS A 313 -16.14 -1.30 7.70
N ASP A 314 -17.09 -1.50 8.62
CA ASP A 314 -17.67 -0.44 9.50
C ASP A 314 -16.73 0.24 10.53
N VAL A 315 -15.56 -0.34 10.87
CA VAL A 315 -14.69 0.17 11.95
C VAL A 315 -13.23 0.33 11.51
N CYS A 316 -13.02 1.01 10.38
CA CYS A 316 -11.67 1.24 9.88
C CYS A 316 -11.11 2.62 10.28
N PRO A 317 -10.00 2.73 11.04
CA PRO A 317 -9.29 3.99 11.21
C PRO A 317 -8.68 4.55 9.90
N ASN A 318 -8.70 3.75 8.82
CA ASN A 318 -8.33 4.15 7.45
C ASN A 318 -9.51 4.08 6.45
N GLN A 319 -10.76 4.13 6.93
CA GLN A 319 -11.91 4.55 6.12
C GLN A 319 -12.15 3.71 4.86
N CYS A 320 -12.70 2.51 5.00
CA CYS A 320 -13.11 1.73 3.84
C CYS A 320 -14.35 0.86 4.18
N GLY A 321 -15.60 1.39 4.38
CA GLY A 321 -16.89 0.88 5.02
C GLY A 321 -18.01 -0.01 4.31
N THR A 322 -18.37 -1.23 4.83
CA THR A 322 -19.26 -2.33 4.28
C THR A 322 -20.22 -2.68 5.35
N VAL A 323 -21.44 -2.87 4.87
CA VAL A 323 -22.29 -3.98 5.26
C VAL A 323 -22.69 -4.76 3.99
N GLU A 324 -22.99 -6.05 4.17
CA GLU A 324 -23.50 -7.02 3.18
C GLU A 324 -24.71 -6.54 2.36
N LYS A 325 -24.83 -7.04 1.12
CA LYS A 325 -26.12 -7.45 0.57
C LYS A 325 -26.00 -8.79 -0.17
N LYS A 326 -27.03 -9.62 0.10
CA LYS A 326 -27.26 -11.04 -0.19
C LYS A 326 -26.77 -11.59 -1.56
N PRO A 327 -26.43 -12.89 -1.61
CA PRO A 327 -26.07 -13.56 -2.85
C PRO A 327 -27.23 -13.54 -3.87
N VAL A 328 -26.91 -13.21 -5.11
CA VAL A 328 -27.80 -13.46 -6.25
C VAL A 328 -27.73 -14.97 -6.51
N HIS A 329 -28.85 -15.66 -6.30
CA HIS A 329 -29.03 -17.04 -6.72
C HIS A 329 -28.88 -17.13 -8.24
N ILE A 330 -27.91 -17.89 -8.74
CA ILE A 330 -27.98 -18.44 -10.08
C ILE A 330 -28.87 -19.67 -9.98
N ILE A 331 -30.13 -19.51 -10.38
CA ILE A 331 -31.01 -20.65 -10.66
C ILE A 331 -30.62 -21.15 -12.05
N GLY A 332 -30.23 -22.42 -12.12
CA GLY A 332 -30.01 -23.12 -13.38
C GLY A 332 -31.31 -23.29 -14.18
N GLY A 333 -31.15 -23.27 -15.51
CA GLY A 333 -32.14 -23.59 -16.52
C GLY A 333 -31.45 -23.70 -17.86
#